data_AF-A0A1I5WI03-F1
#
_entry.id   AF-A0A1I5WI03-F1
#
_cell.length_a   1.000
_cell.length_b   1.000
_cell.length_c   1.000
_cell.angle_alpha   90.00
_cell.angle_beta   90.00
_cell.angle_gamma   90.00
#
_symmetry.space_group_name_H-M   'P 1'
#
loop_
_entity.id
_entity.type
_entity.pdbx_description
1 polymer ?
#
loop_
_entity_poly.entity_id
_entity_poly.type
_entity_poly.pdbx_seq_one_letter_code
_entity_poly.pdbx_strand_id
1 'polypeptide(L)'
;MDFVRKVVNSNVLADIIEIPEHLKNKKVEIIILPYDNVDNGDNVSIHKAKKARGLLQKYRNKELQSLENTAWAKAVIEKHESS
;
A
#
# COMPACT_ATOMS: atom_id res chain seq x y z
N MET A 1 30.80 13.62 -8.55
CA MET A 1 29.41 13.18 -8.37
C MET A 1 28.96 13.69 -7.03
N ASP A 2 28.03 14.62 -7.05
CA ASP A 2 27.56 15.29 -5.84
C ASP A 2 26.38 14.50 -5.30
N PHE A 3 26.48 14.04 -4.06
CA PHE A 3 25.40 13.34 -3.37
C PHE A 3 25.18 13.96 -2.00
N VAL A 4 23.93 13.91 -1.53
CA VAL A 4 23.58 14.40 -0.20
C VAL A 4 23.46 13.20 0.72
N ARG A 5 24.28 13.20 1.78
CA ARG A 5 24.21 12.22 2.87
C ARG A 5 23.73 12.93 4.13
N LYS A 6 22.67 12.43 4.75
CA LYS A 6 22.12 13.02 5.98
C LYS A 6 21.65 11.94 6.94
N VAL A 7 22.02 12.07 8.20
CA VAL A 7 21.50 11.22 9.27
C VAL A 7 20.33 11.92 9.93
N VAL A 8 19.15 11.30 9.90
CA VAL A 8 17.92 11.85 10.50
C VAL A 8 17.13 10.77 11.25
N ASN A 9 16.15 11.20 12.03
CA ASN A 9 15.17 10.26 12.59
C ASN A 9 14.20 9.84 11.48
N SER A 10 13.87 8.55 11.40
CA SER A 10 12.97 8.01 10.39
C SER A 10 11.56 8.61 10.44
N ASN A 11 11.14 9.18 11.57
CA ASN A 11 9.85 9.85 11.69
C ASN A 11 9.72 11.05 10.74
N VAL A 12 10.82 11.71 10.39
CA VAL A 12 10.83 12.84 9.42
C VAL A 12 10.48 12.37 8.00
N LEU A 13 10.70 11.09 7.70
CA LEU A 13 10.43 10.51 6.40
C LEU A 13 9.06 9.83 6.31
N ALA A 14 8.36 9.66 7.44
CA ALA A 14 7.13 8.88 7.51
C ALA A 14 5.99 9.48 6.67
N ASP A 15 5.98 10.81 6.51
CA ASP A 15 5.00 11.54 5.70
C ASP A 15 5.35 11.61 4.21
N ILE A 16 6.61 11.30 3.86
CA ILE A 16 7.16 11.46 2.50
C ILE A 16 7.18 10.11 1.77
N ILE A 17 7.54 9.03 2.49
CA ILE A 17 7.66 7.68 1.94
C ILE A 17 7.17 6.64 2.94
N GLU A 18 6.67 5.51 2.45
CA GLU A 18 6.36 4.37 3.31
C GLU A 18 7.66 3.71 3.78
N ILE A 19 7.89 3.78 5.09
CA ILE A 19 9.07 3.19 5.74
C ILE A 19 8.69 1.82 6.33
N PRO A 20 9.51 0.78 6.11
CA PRO A 20 9.36 -0.50 6.79
C PRO A 20 9.28 -0.36 8.31
N GLU A 21 8.41 -1.14 8.93
CA GLU A 21 8.09 -1.01 10.35
C GLU A 21 9.33 -1.13 11.27
N HIS A 22 10.30 -1.98 10.89
CA HIS A 22 11.54 -2.17 11.63
C HIS A 22 12.52 -0.98 11.58
N LEU A 23 12.28 -0.01 10.70
CA LEU A 23 13.06 1.23 10.54
C LEU A 23 12.36 2.46 11.13
N LYS A 24 11.10 2.34 11.59
CA LYS A 24 10.39 3.43 12.26
C LYS A 24 11.01 3.75 13.63
N ASN A 25 10.92 5.01 14.06
CA ASN A 25 11.48 5.52 15.31
C ASN A 25 12.98 5.26 15.52
N LYS A 26 13.74 5.11 14.43
CA LYS A 26 15.18 4.86 14.47
C LYS A 26 15.94 5.97 13.79
N LYS A 27 17.19 6.15 14.19
CA LYS A 27 18.12 7.02 13.49
C LYS A 27 18.55 6.28 12.21
N VAL A 28 18.23 6.86 11.06
CA VAL A 28 18.48 6.29 9.74
C VAL A 28 19.37 7.22 8.94
N GLU A 29 20.10 6.63 8.01
CA GLU A 29 20.93 7.35 7.05
C GLU A 29 20.17 7.46 5.73
N ILE A 30 20.08 8.68 5.20
CA ILE A 30 19.53 8.96 3.88
C ILE A 30 20.69 9.27 2.95
N ILE A 31 20.68 8.63 1.78
CA ILE A 31 21.59 8.91 0.69
C ILE A 31 20.73 9.31 -0.52
N ILE A 32 20.90 10.54 -0.98
CA ILE A 32 20.26 11.06 -2.19
C ILE A 32 21.31 11.09 -3.29
N LEU A 33 21.09 10.28 -4.33
CA LEU A 33 21.95 10.18 -5.50
C LEU A 33 21.25 10.84 -6.69
N PRO A 34 21.97 11.62 -7.52
CA PRO A 34 21.45 12.06 -8.80
C PRO A 34 21.18 10.83 -9.68
N TYR A 35 20.08 10.87 -10.41
CA TYR A 35 19.69 9.80 -11.31
C TYR A 35 20.17 10.13 -12.73
N ASP A 36 21.33 9.61 -13.12
CA ASP A 36 22.00 9.94 -14.39
C ASP A 36 21.51 9.10 -15.60
N ASN A 37 20.56 8.18 -15.42
CA ASN A 37 20.03 7.35 -16.51
C ASN A 37 18.88 8.07 -17.23
N VAL A 38 19.20 8.99 -18.14
CA VAL A 38 18.23 9.60 -19.08
C VAL A 38 18.30 8.99 -20.49
N ASP A 39 19.27 8.12 -20.78
CA ASP A 39 19.39 7.51 -22.11
C ASP A 39 18.98 6.03 -22.14
N ASN A 40 17.95 5.76 -22.95
CA ASN A 40 17.49 4.47 -23.44
C ASN A 40 16.83 3.53 -22.42
N GLY A 41 15.60 3.88 -22.06
CA GLY A 41 14.70 2.96 -21.40
C GLY A 41 13.99 3.66 -20.28
N ASP A 42 13.02 4.49 -20.66
CA ASP A 42 11.82 4.70 -19.89
C ASP A 42 11.27 3.33 -19.43
N ASN A 43 11.81 2.84 -18.32
CA ASN A 43 11.07 2.16 -17.28
C ASN A 43 10.32 3.22 -16.46
N VAL A 44 9.89 4.32 -17.08
CA VAL A 44 8.49 4.74 -16.99
C VAL A 44 7.72 3.43 -17.15
N SER A 45 7.37 2.84 -16.02
CA SER A 45 6.37 1.79 -15.99
C SER A 45 5.25 2.37 -16.83
N ILE A 46 5.11 1.86 -18.06
CA ILE A 46 3.93 1.97 -18.90
C ILE A 46 2.81 2.12 -17.92
N HIS A 47 2.16 3.28 -17.89
CA HIS A 47 1.06 3.54 -16.96
C HIS A 47 0.06 2.40 -17.16
N LYS A 48 0.24 1.30 -16.43
CA LYS A 48 -0.67 0.17 -16.42
C LYS A 48 -1.91 0.83 -15.89
N ALA A 49 -2.91 1.02 -16.76
CA ALA A 49 -4.15 1.70 -16.44
C ALA A 49 -4.53 1.27 -15.02
N LYS A 50 -4.54 2.23 -14.08
CA LYS A 50 -4.63 1.94 -12.64
C LYS A 50 -5.88 1.08 -12.45
N LYS A 51 -5.71 -0.23 -12.28
CA LYS A 51 -6.85 -1.13 -12.14
C LYS A 51 -7.38 -0.93 -10.74
N ALA A 52 -8.69 -0.69 -10.63
CA ALA A 52 -9.35 -0.63 -9.33
C ALA A 52 -9.18 -1.94 -8.54
N ARG A 53 -8.99 -3.04 -9.27
CA ARG A 53 -8.69 -4.37 -8.72
C ARG A 53 -7.37 -4.34 -7.93
N GLY A 54 -7.50 -4.44 -6.61
CA GLY A 54 -6.38 -4.49 -5.66
C GLY A 54 -6.22 -3.23 -4.80
N LEU A 55 -6.85 -2.10 -5.15
CA LEU A 55 -6.75 -0.86 -4.36
C LEU A 55 -7.26 -1.02 -2.92
N LEU A 56 -8.29 -1.84 -2.74
CA LEU A 56 -8.90 -2.12 -1.43
C LEU A 56 -8.35 -3.39 -0.77
N GLN A 57 -7.27 -3.97 -1.30
CA GLN A 57 -6.73 -5.24 -0.80
C GLN A 57 -6.31 -5.17 0.68
N LYS A 58 -5.90 -3.98 1.16
CA LYS A 58 -5.57 -3.73 2.56
C LYS A 58 -6.76 -3.84 3.53
N TYR A 59 -7.99 -3.73 3.04
CA TYR A 59 -9.20 -3.85 3.86
C TYR A 59 -9.83 -5.24 3.81
N ARG A 60 -9.18 -6.20 3.14
CA ARG A 60 -9.69 -7.57 3.01
C ARG A 60 -9.64 -8.29 4.35
N ASN A 61 -10.80 -8.47 4.98
CA ASN A 61 -10.95 -9.35 6.15
C ASN A 61 -11.47 -10.73 5.70
N LYS A 62 -10.67 -11.78 5.92
CA LYS A 62 -10.99 -13.17 5.51
C LYS A 62 -12.13 -13.78 6.32
N GLU A 63 -12.28 -13.39 7.58
CA GLU A 63 -13.32 -13.92 8.47
C GLU A 63 -14.71 -13.45 8.00
N LEU A 64 -14.83 -12.15 7.71
CA LEU A 64 -16.06 -11.55 7.20
C LEU A 64 -16.43 -12.04 5.80
N GLN A 65 -15.44 -12.36 4.96
CA GLN A 65 -15.66 -12.88 3.62
C GLN A 65 -16.44 -14.21 3.61
N SER A 66 -16.27 -15.05 4.65
CA SER A 66 -17.05 -16.28 4.79
C SER A 66 -18.52 -16.02 5.10
N LEU A 67 -18.81 -14.95 5.83
CA LEU A 67 -20.14 -14.52 6.23
C LEU A 67 -20.88 -13.81 5.08
N GLU A 68 -20.17 -13.09 4.22
CA GLU A 68 -20.75 -12.43 3.03
C GLU A 68 -21.46 -13.44 2.11
N ASN A 69 -20.89 -14.63 1.93
CA ASN A 69 -21.46 -15.67 1.08
C ASN A 69 -22.80 -16.21 1.62
N THR A 70 -23.00 -16.20 2.94
CA THR A 70 -24.21 -16.71 3.59
C THR A 70 -25.19 -15.61 3.97
N ALA A 71 -24.78 -14.33 3.88
CA ALA A 71 -25.57 -13.18 4.28
C ALA A 71 -26.92 -13.10 3.55
N TRP A 72 -26.94 -13.36 2.24
CA TRP A 72 -28.17 -13.35 1.44
C TRP A 72 -29.14 -14.47 1.84
N ALA A 73 -28.64 -15.69 2.00
CA ALA A 73 -29.45 -16.82 2.43
C ALA A 73 -30.07 -16.55 3.81
N LYS A 74 -29.27 -16.03 4.74
CA LYS A 74 -29.72 -15.67 6.08
C LYS A 74 -30.78 -14.56 6.06
N ALA A 75 -30.57 -13.51 5.27
CA ALA A 75 -31.52 -12.40 5.17
C ALA A 75 -32.87 -12.81 4.56
N VAL A 76 -32.87 -13.75 3.60
CA VAL A 76 -34.09 -14.31 3.02
C VAL A 76 -34.84 -15.16 4.05
N ILE A 77 -34.14 -16.02 4.78
CA ILE A 77 -34.71 -16.84 5.85
C ILE A 77 -35.33 -15.94 6.93
N GLU A 78 -34.59 -14.97 7.45
CA GLU A 78 -35.08 -14.05 8.50
C GLU A 78 -36.34 -13.28 8.07
N LYS A 79 -36.41 -12.87 6.80
CA LYS A 79 -37.55 -12.13 6.24
C LYS A 79 -38.78 -13.02 5.97
N HIS A 80 -38.59 -14.31 5.70
CA HIS A 80 -39.67 -15.22 5.29
C HIS A 80 -40.07 -16.25 6.35
N GLU A 81 -39.24 -16.53 7.35
CA GLU A 81 -39.61 -17.31 8.54
C GLU A 81 -40.42 -16.50 9.56
N SER A 82 -40.43 -15.17 9.43
CA SER A 82 -41.21 -14.27 10.29
C SER A 82 -42.63 -13.96 9.76
N SER A 83 -43.17 -14.81 8.87
CA SER A 83 -44.50 -14.62 8.26
C SER A 83 -45.39 -15.85 8.35
#